data_AF-A0A9P7ZYP7-F1
#
_entry.id   AF-A0A9P7ZYP7-F1
#
_cell.length_a   1.000
_cell.length_b   1.000
_cell.length_c   1.000
_cell.angle_alpha   90.00
_cell.angle_beta   90.00
_cell.angle_gamma   90.00
#
_symmetry.space_group_name_H-M   'P 1'
#
loop_
_entity.id
_entity.type
_entity.pdbx_description
1 polymer ?
#
loop_
_entity_poly.entity_id
_entity_poly.type
_entity_poly.pdbx_seq_one_letter_code
_entity_poly.pdbx_strand_id
1 'polypeptide(L)'
;MQFSAIISLTVIASMAILSAMANPVPATVPSCLKPCNKMYAPVCGKLKNGETKTFGSSCTFDVWKCENPTSGAVFVANGECAKPTLVCNKACTKIYKPVCAKLQSGKTQTFANDCLLKVFNCENPMEKAKIVSNAVCPAAPAPVCQKVCPYNYTPVCVKLQSGKSKTFPNDCTLGVFKCENPAQTVEVVGQNACENL
;
A
#
# COMPACT_ATOMS: atom_id res chain seq x y z
N MET A 1 -47.93 -47.47 54.66
CA MET A 1 -47.83 -48.90 55.03
C MET A 1 -46.42 -49.35 54.66
N GLN A 2 -45.61 -49.64 55.68
CA GLN A 2 -44.32 -50.33 55.57
C GLN A 2 -44.54 -51.73 54.98
N PHE A 3 -43.54 -52.31 54.31
CA PHE A 3 -43.01 -53.63 54.65
C PHE A 3 -41.60 -53.83 54.05
N SER A 4 -40.80 -54.54 54.83
CA SER A 4 -39.35 -54.67 54.78
C SER A 4 -38.89 -55.97 54.13
N ALA A 5 -37.62 -55.99 53.65
CA ALA A 5 -36.68 -57.12 53.54
C ALA A 5 -37.12 -58.31 52.62
N ILE A 6 -36.28 -59.18 52.05
CA ILE A 6 -35.06 -59.84 52.51
C ILE A 6 -34.22 -60.29 51.28
N ILE A 7 -32.91 -60.37 51.52
CA ILE A 7 -31.78 -60.88 50.75
C ILE A 7 -31.99 -62.29 50.15
N SER A 8 -31.42 -62.55 48.96
CA SER A 8 -30.95 -63.90 48.60
C SER A 8 -29.71 -63.83 47.70
N LEU A 9 -28.59 -64.27 48.27
CA LEU A 9 -27.30 -64.55 47.62
C LEU A 9 -27.48 -65.61 46.52
N THR A 10 -26.99 -65.35 45.32
CA THR A 10 -26.42 -66.43 44.49
C THR A 10 -25.09 -65.97 43.90
N VAL A 11 -24.04 -66.64 44.38
CA VAL A 11 -22.69 -66.61 43.83
C VAL A 11 -22.73 -67.43 42.55
N ILE A 12 -22.42 -66.83 41.40
CA ILE A 12 -22.08 -67.59 40.20
C ILE A 12 -20.72 -67.12 39.70
N ALA A 13 -19.87 -68.12 39.57
CA ALA A 13 -18.46 -68.05 39.29
C ALA A 13 -18.17 -67.50 37.89
N SER A 14 -17.13 -66.67 37.82
CA SER A 14 -16.08 -66.64 36.79
C SER A 14 -16.46 -66.96 35.34
N MET A 15 -16.39 -65.94 34.47
CA MET A 15 -15.63 -66.03 33.22
C MET A 15 -15.03 -64.65 32.92
N ALA A 16 -13.71 -64.52 33.07
CA ALA A 16 -12.97 -63.35 32.63
C ALA A 16 -12.98 -63.33 31.10
N ILE A 17 -13.80 -62.44 30.52
CA ILE A 17 -13.72 -62.14 29.10
C ILE A 17 -12.56 -61.15 28.94
N LEU A 18 -11.42 -61.65 28.47
CA LEU A 18 -10.35 -60.81 27.91
C LEU A 18 -10.93 -60.04 26.74
N SER A 19 -11.47 -58.86 27.02
CA SER A 19 -11.78 -57.88 26.00
C SER A 19 -10.43 -57.35 25.54
N ALA A 20 -9.97 -57.83 24.38
CA ALA A 20 -8.85 -57.26 23.69
C ALA A 20 -9.12 -55.75 23.52
N MET A 21 -8.41 -54.92 24.27
CA MET A 21 -8.36 -53.50 24.04
C MET A 21 -7.65 -53.32 22.70
N ALA A 22 -8.39 -53.32 21.60
CA ALA A 22 -7.89 -52.80 20.35
C ALA A 22 -7.67 -51.31 20.59
N ASN A 23 -6.43 -50.94 20.92
CA ASN A 23 -6.00 -49.56 20.90
C ASN A 23 -6.40 -48.99 19.53
N PRO A 24 -7.09 -47.85 19.45
CA PRO A 24 -7.30 -47.19 18.18
C PRO A 24 -5.91 -46.95 17.58
N VAL A 25 -5.64 -47.58 16.43
CA VAL A 25 -4.48 -47.24 15.61
C VAL A 25 -4.53 -45.73 15.45
N PRO A 26 -3.49 -44.98 15.87
CA PRO A 26 -3.48 -43.54 15.64
C PRO A 26 -3.66 -43.36 14.14
N ALA A 27 -4.76 -42.70 13.75
CA ALA A 27 -5.03 -42.38 12.37
C ALA A 27 -3.77 -41.73 11.83
N THR A 28 -3.05 -42.43 10.96
CA THR A 28 -1.88 -41.89 10.29
C THR A 28 -2.40 -40.71 9.50
N VAL A 29 -2.10 -39.49 9.97
CA VAL A 29 -2.38 -38.27 9.23
C VAL A 29 -1.82 -38.51 7.83
N PRO A 30 -2.63 -38.43 6.76
CA PRO A 30 -2.13 -38.64 5.41
C PRO A 30 -0.94 -37.72 5.22
N SER A 31 0.23 -38.29 4.93
CA SER A 31 1.42 -37.49 4.71
C SER A 31 1.18 -36.64 3.47
N CYS A 32 0.89 -35.36 3.68
CA CYS A 32 0.70 -34.39 2.60
C CYS A 32 2.01 -34.06 1.88
N LEU A 33 3.14 -34.54 2.40
CA LEU A 33 4.45 -34.28 1.85
C LEU A 33 4.64 -35.01 0.52
N LYS A 34 4.49 -34.27 -0.57
CA LYS A 34 4.87 -34.67 -1.91
C LYS A 34 6.07 -33.82 -2.34
N PRO A 35 7.25 -34.41 -2.62
CA PRO A 35 8.38 -33.63 -3.11
C PRO A 35 8.02 -33.02 -4.47
N CYS A 36 7.93 -31.69 -4.50
CA CYS A 36 7.70 -30.95 -5.73
C CYS A 36 9.04 -30.62 -6.39
N ASN A 37 9.08 -30.69 -7.72
CA ASN A 37 10.20 -30.12 -8.46
C ASN A 37 10.22 -28.59 -8.27
N LYS A 38 11.37 -27.97 -8.59
CA LYS A 38 11.54 -26.51 -8.48
C LYS A 38 11.08 -25.75 -9.73
N MET A 39 10.34 -26.38 -10.64
CA MET A 39 9.87 -25.73 -11.86
C MET A 39 8.73 -24.77 -11.53
N TYR A 40 8.88 -23.51 -11.92
CA TYR A 40 7.83 -22.51 -11.77
C TYR A 40 6.83 -22.63 -12.92
N ALA A 41 5.64 -23.13 -12.61
CA ALA A 41 4.52 -23.29 -13.53
C ALA A 41 3.23 -22.94 -12.77
N PRO A 42 3.02 -21.65 -12.47
CA PRO A 42 2.10 -21.24 -11.43
C PRO A 42 0.65 -21.61 -11.72
N VAL A 43 -0.14 -21.76 -10.66
CA VAL A 43 -1.58 -21.96 -10.73
C VAL A 43 -2.30 -21.03 -9.76
N CYS A 44 -3.51 -20.64 -10.11
CA CYS A 44 -4.38 -19.86 -9.25
C CYS A 44 -5.39 -20.76 -8.55
N GLY A 45 -5.44 -20.68 -7.22
CA GLY A 45 -6.48 -21.33 -6.41
C GLY A 45 -7.40 -20.31 -5.76
N LYS A 46 -8.70 -20.62 -5.64
CA LYS A 46 -9.69 -19.83 -4.90
C LYS A 46 -10.04 -20.55 -3.60
N LEU A 47 -9.96 -19.82 -2.49
CA LEU A 47 -10.27 -20.31 -1.14
C LEU A 47 -11.77 -20.20 -0.86
N LYS A 48 -12.23 -20.86 0.21
CA LYS A 48 -13.64 -20.84 0.65
C LYS A 48 -14.16 -19.43 0.96
N ASN A 49 -13.30 -18.51 1.44
CA ASN A 49 -13.64 -17.11 1.70
C ASN A 49 -13.71 -16.23 0.42
N GLY A 50 -13.42 -16.80 -0.75
CA GLY A 50 -13.42 -16.10 -2.04
C GLY A 50 -12.07 -15.49 -2.43
N GLU A 51 -11.08 -15.48 -1.55
CA GLU A 51 -9.72 -15.00 -1.83
C GLU A 51 -9.02 -15.93 -2.85
N THR A 52 -8.18 -15.35 -3.69
CA THR A 52 -7.37 -16.09 -4.66
C THR A 52 -5.90 -16.08 -4.26
N LYS A 53 -5.25 -17.25 -4.30
CA LYS A 53 -3.83 -17.44 -3.95
C LYS A 53 -3.07 -18.08 -5.10
N THR A 54 -1.93 -17.51 -5.45
CA THR A 54 -1.00 -18.08 -6.43
C THR A 54 -0.12 -19.15 -5.79
N PHE A 55 0.03 -20.28 -6.46
CA PHE A 55 0.93 -21.38 -6.08
C PHE A 55 1.98 -21.57 -7.16
N GLY A 56 3.23 -21.87 -6.79
CA GLY A 56 4.34 -21.95 -7.74
C GLY A 56 4.23 -23.07 -8.78
N SER A 57 3.45 -24.10 -8.46
CA SER A 57 3.06 -25.18 -9.38
C SER A 57 1.79 -25.89 -8.91
N SER A 58 1.17 -26.69 -9.80
CA SER A 58 0.07 -27.59 -9.41
C SER A 58 0.46 -28.51 -8.25
N CYS A 59 1.73 -28.97 -8.19
CA CYS A 59 2.21 -29.79 -7.08
C CYS A 59 2.16 -29.04 -5.75
N THR A 60 2.64 -27.79 -5.71
CA THR A 60 2.59 -26.97 -4.49
C THR A 60 1.16 -26.60 -4.09
N PHE A 61 0.24 -26.48 -5.05
CA PHE A 61 -1.19 -26.31 -4.77
C PHE A 61 -1.79 -27.53 -4.09
N ASP A 62 -1.52 -28.73 -4.62
CA ASP A 62 -2.04 -29.98 -4.06
C ASP A 62 -1.51 -30.27 -2.66
N VAL A 63 -0.21 -30.05 -2.43
CA VAL A 63 0.42 -30.18 -1.10
C VAL A 63 -0.24 -29.22 -0.12
N TRP A 64 -0.35 -27.94 -0.48
CA TRP A 64 -0.97 -26.95 0.38
C TRP A 64 -2.44 -27.25 0.67
N LYS A 65 -3.21 -27.70 -0.34
CA LYS A 65 -4.61 -28.09 -0.18
C LYS A 65 -4.76 -29.28 0.77
N CYS A 66 -3.84 -30.26 0.70
CA CYS A 66 -3.79 -31.37 1.63
C CYS A 66 -3.49 -30.91 3.06
N GLU A 67 -2.48 -30.03 3.24
CA GLU A 67 -2.10 -29.46 4.53
C GLU A 67 -3.20 -28.57 5.13
N ASN A 68 -4.09 -28.03 4.29
CA ASN A 68 -5.16 -27.11 4.68
C ASN A 68 -6.54 -27.67 4.26
N PRO A 69 -7.01 -28.79 4.85
CA PRO A 69 -8.23 -29.48 4.40
C PRO A 69 -9.51 -28.64 4.55
N THR A 70 -9.52 -27.66 5.47
CA THR A 70 -10.65 -26.74 5.69
C THR A 70 -10.63 -25.52 4.76
N SER A 71 -9.56 -25.32 3.98
CA SER A 71 -9.39 -24.16 3.08
C SER A 71 -10.47 -24.08 1.99
N GLY A 72 -11.06 -25.22 1.62
CA GLY A 72 -11.98 -25.34 0.50
C GLY A 72 -11.35 -24.90 -0.83
N ALA A 73 -10.03 -25.00 -0.96
CA ALA A 73 -9.33 -24.49 -2.12
C ALA A 73 -9.66 -25.28 -3.40
N VAL A 74 -10.02 -24.53 -4.45
CA VAL A 74 -10.31 -25.06 -5.78
C VAL A 74 -9.38 -24.42 -6.80
N PHE A 75 -8.93 -25.21 -7.78
CA PHE A 75 -8.16 -24.70 -8.92
C PHE A 75 -9.05 -23.78 -9.76
N VAL A 76 -8.49 -22.64 -10.18
CA VAL A 76 -9.19 -21.62 -10.98
C VAL A 76 -8.61 -21.56 -12.39
N ALA A 77 -7.30 -21.41 -12.50
CA ALA A 77 -6.62 -21.19 -13.78
C ALA A 77 -5.15 -21.57 -13.71
N ASN A 78 -4.57 -21.86 -14.88
CA ASN A 78 -3.12 -21.85 -15.06
C ASN A 78 -2.60 -20.40 -15.02
N GLY A 79 -1.39 -20.22 -14.51
CA GLY A 79 -0.80 -18.90 -14.30
C GLY A 79 -1.02 -18.37 -12.87
N GLU A 80 -0.48 -17.18 -12.62
CA GLU A 80 -0.72 -16.48 -11.36
C GLU A 80 -2.17 -15.99 -11.24
N CYS A 81 -2.66 -15.82 -10.02
CA CYS A 81 -3.96 -15.20 -9.82
C CYS A 81 -3.98 -13.75 -10.31
N ALA A 82 -5.03 -13.41 -11.07
CA ALA A 82 -5.27 -12.04 -11.47
C ALA A 82 -5.47 -11.17 -10.22
N LYS A 83 -4.60 -10.18 -10.03
CA LYS A 83 -4.88 -9.12 -9.05
C LYS A 83 -6.11 -8.36 -9.56
N PRO A 84 -7.12 -8.11 -8.72
CA PRO A 84 -8.22 -7.24 -9.12
C PRO A 84 -7.63 -5.89 -9.51
N THR A 85 -7.63 -5.59 -10.80
CA THR A 85 -7.19 -4.30 -11.30
C THR A 85 -8.26 -3.29 -10.95
N LEU A 86 -7.91 -2.25 -10.20
CA LEU A 86 -8.82 -1.14 -9.96
C LEU A 86 -9.12 -0.45 -11.30
N VAL A 87 -10.34 -0.62 -11.81
CA VAL A 87 -10.78 0.01 -13.06
C VAL A 87 -11.36 1.38 -12.75
N CYS A 88 -10.64 2.43 -13.12
CA CYS A 88 -11.10 3.81 -13.00
C CYS A 88 -11.76 4.27 -14.30
N ASN A 89 -13.01 4.73 -14.23
CA ASN A 89 -13.66 5.37 -15.37
C ASN A 89 -13.02 6.73 -15.62
N LYS A 90 -12.28 6.87 -16.73
CA LYS A 90 -11.56 8.11 -17.11
C LYS A 90 -12.34 9.01 -18.05
N ALA A 91 -13.57 8.64 -18.41
CA ALA A 91 -14.39 9.44 -19.32
C ALA A 91 -14.92 10.69 -18.61
N CYS A 92 -14.36 11.84 -18.96
CA CYS A 92 -14.79 13.15 -18.47
C CYS A 92 -15.08 14.10 -19.62
N THR A 93 -16.09 14.96 -19.44
CA THR A 93 -16.31 16.08 -20.37
C THR A 93 -15.12 17.04 -20.32
N LYS A 94 -14.85 17.73 -21.43
CA LYS A 94 -13.81 18.78 -21.48
C LYS A 94 -14.28 20.15 -20.95
N ILE A 95 -15.43 20.20 -20.28
CA ILE A 95 -15.96 21.43 -19.70
C ILE A 95 -15.06 21.84 -18.54
N TYR A 96 -14.55 23.07 -18.59
CA TYR A 96 -13.75 23.66 -17.52
C TYR A 96 -14.67 24.27 -16.46
N LYS A 97 -14.73 23.63 -15.29
CA LYS A 97 -15.47 24.07 -14.10
C LYS A 97 -14.60 23.73 -12.89
N PRO A 98 -13.54 24.53 -12.63
CA PRO A 98 -12.44 24.11 -11.79
C PRO A 98 -12.87 23.95 -10.33
N VAL A 99 -12.23 23.00 -9.65
CA VAL A 99 -12.38 22.82 -8.21
C VAL A 99 -11.02 22.74 -7.54
N CYS A 100 -10.91 23.37 -6.38
CA CYS A 100 -9.77 23.27 -5.52
C CYS A 100 -10.02 22.13 -4.55
N ALA A 101 -9.09 21.19 -4.47
CA ALA A 101 -9.17 20.10 -3.52
C ALA A 101 -7.91 20.02 -2.66
N LYS A 102 -8.09 19.66 -1.40
CA LYS A 102 -7.01 19.40 -0.44
C LYS A 102 -6.74 17.90 -0.40
N LEU A 103 -5.50 17.54 -0.71
CA LEU A 103 -4.99 16.17 -0.62
C LEU A 103 -4.84 15.75 0.85
N GLN A 104 -4.76 14.44 1.09
CA GLN A 104 -4.49 13.90 2.43
C GLN A 104 -3.16 14.39 3.01
N SER A 105 -2.13 14.61 2.19
CA SER A 105 -0.88 15.27 2.59
C SER A 105 -1.02 16.74 3.00
N GLY A 106 -2.18 17.36 2.80
CA GLY A 106 -2.47 18.75 3.15
C GLY A 106 -2.21 19.76 2.03
N LYS A 107 -1.59 19.35 0.92
CA LYS A 107 -1.41 20.18 -0.28
C LYS A 107 -2.75 20.47 -0.94
N THR A 108 -2.88 21.63 -1.57
CA THR A 108 -4.04 21.98 -2.40
C THR A 108 -3.70 21.82 -3.89
N GLN A 109 -4.66 21.34 -4.67
CA GLN A 109 -4.51 21.15 -6.11
C GLN A 109 -5.82 21.50 -6.82
N THR A 110 -5.69 22.23 -7.93
CA THR A 110 -6.81 22.55 -8.83
C THR A 110 -7.05 21.40 -9.80
N PHE A 111 -8.29 20.95 -9.89
CA PHE A 111 -8.76 20.02 -10.93
C PHE A 111 -9.63 20.78 -11.93
N ALA A 112 -9.51 20.46 -13.22
CA ALA A 112 -10.24 21.20 -14.26
C ALA A 112 -11.76 21.04 -14.15
N ASN A 113 -12.21 19.95 -13.54
CA ASN A 113 -13.59 19.69 -13.11
C ASN A 113 -13.67 18.55 -12.08
N ASP A 114 -14.85 18.38 -11.47
CA ASP A 114 -15.16 17.31 -10.50
C ASP A 114 -14.94 15.90 -11.04
N CYS A 115 -15.14 15.68 -12.33
CA CYS A 115 -14.94 14.37 -12.93
C CYS A 115 -13.46 13.98 -12.86
N LEU A 116 -12.56 14.89 -13.23
CA LEU A 116 -11.12 14.66 -13.15
C LEU A 116 -10.63 14.46 -11.71
N LEU A 117 -11.24 15.12 -10.72
CA LEU A 117 -11.00 14.83 -9.31
C LEU A 117 -11.39 13.40 -8.94
N LYS A 118 -12.55 12.91 -9.41
CA LYS A 118 -13.00 11.54 -9.15
C LYS A 118 -12.08 10.50 -9.79
N VAL A 119 -11.61 10.76 -11.01
CA VAL A 119 -10.58 9.93 -11.67
C VAL A 119 -9.33 9.87 -10.81
N PHE A 120 -8.82 11.04 -10.40
CA PHE A 120 -7.64 11.12 -9.54
C PHE A 120 -7.81 10.32 -8.24
N ASN A 121 -8.94 10.46 -7.55
CA ASN A 121 -9.21 9.72 -6.30
C ASN A 121 -9.33 8.21 -6.49
N CYS A 122 -9.78 7.77 -7.67
CA CYS A 122 -9.81 6.36 -8.02
C CYS A 122 -8.38 5.85 -8.27
N GLU A 123 -7.58 6.57 -9.05
CA GLU A 123 -6.21 6.17 -9.38
C GLU A 123 -5.26 6.25 -8.18
N ASN A 124 -5.59 7.09 -7.19
CA ASN A 124 -4.77 7.36 -6.00
C ASN A 124 -5.53 7.01 -4.72
N PRO A 125 -5.80 5.73 -4.43
CA PRO A 125 -6.59 5.33 -3.27
C PRO A 125 -5.96 5.69 -1.91
N MET A 126 -4.64 5.88 -1.89
CA MET A 126 -3.85 6.23 -0.70
C MET A 126 -3.64 7.75 -0.51
N GLU A 127 -3.96 8.56 -1.52
CA GLU A 127 -3.73 10.01 -1.52
C GLU A 127 -4.95 10.72 -2.13
N LYS A 128 -6.09 10.60 -1.45
CA LYS A 128 -7.35 11.18 -1.90
C LYS A 128 -7.35 12.69 -1.69
N ALA A 129 -8.04 13.40 -2.57
CA ALA A 129 -8.31 14.82 -2.49
C ALA A 129 -9.80 15.08 -2.19
N LYS A 130 -10.07 16.05 -1.31
CA LYS A 130 -11.42 16.52 -0.98
C LYS A 130 -11.60 17.96 -1.45
N ILE A 131 -12.72 18.25 -2.11
CA ILE A 131 -13.04 19.61 -2.57
C ILE A 131 -13.08 20.55 -1.36
N VAL A 132 -12.41 21.69 -1.50
CA VAL A 132 -12.41 22.82 -0.56
C VAL A 132 -13.19 24.00 -1.14
N SER A 133 -13.14 24.20 -2.46
CA SER A 133 -13.91 25.25 -3.14
C SER A 133 -14.22 24.90 -4.60
N ASN A 134 -15.32 25.47 -5.12
CA ASN A 134 -15.74 25.35 -6.52
C ASN A 134 -15.07 26.41 -7.42
N ALA A 135 -13.77 26.61 -7.21
CA ALA A 135 -12.93 27.52 -7.98
C ALA A 135 -11.52 26.95 -8.04
N VAL A 136 -10.63 27.61 -8.79
CA VAL A 136 -9.20 27.29 -8.71
C VAL A 136 -8.68 27.48 -7.28
N CYS A 137 -7.67 26.70 -6.89
CA CYS A 137 -7.01 26.93 -5.61
C CYS A 137 -6.40 28.33 -5.57
N PRO A 138 -6.48 29.04 -4.42
CA PRO A 138 -5.77 30.29 -4.27
C PRO A 138 -4.28 30.04 -4.50
N ALA A 139 -3.63 30.98 -5.19
CA ALA A 139 -2.18 30.99 -5.25
C ALA A 139 -1.65 30.98 -3.80
N ALA A 140 -0.58 30.22 -3.56
CA ALA A 140 0.10 30.32 -2.28
C ALA A 140 0.41 31.81 -2.02
N PRO A 141 0.19 32.31 -0.78
CA PRO A 141 0.54 33.68 -0.45
C PRO A 141 1.98 33.95 -0.89
N ALA A 142 2.22 35.12 -1.51
CA ALA A 142 3.57 35.51 -1.87
C ALA A 142 4.46 35.50 -0.60
N PRO A 143 5.70 35.00 -0.69
CA PRO A 143 6.60 34.97 0.45
C PRO A 143 6.87 36.38 0.97
N VAL A 144 6.87 36.56 2.29
CA VAL A 144 7.25 37.82 2.92
C VAL A 144 8.76 37.87 3.04
N CYS A 145 9.40 38.76 2.29
CA CYS A 145 10.85 38.84 2.20
C CYS A 145 11.39 40.11 2.90
N GLN A 146 12.48 39.97 3.67
CA GLN A 146 13.19 41.10 4.27
C GLN A 146 13.96 41.87 3.20
N LYS A 147 13.39 42.96 2.67
CA LYS A 147 13.99 43.72 1.57
C LYS A 147 15.09 44.71 1.98
N VAL A 148 15.32 44.87 3.29
CA VAL A 148 16.34 45.77 3.82
C VAL A 148 17.65 45.02 3.93
N CYS A 149 18.63 45.41 3.13
CA CYS A 149 19.98 44.87 3.14
C CYS A 149 21.03 45.95 3.45
N PRO A 150 22.15 45.60 4.10
CA PRO A 150 23.29 46.50 4.23
C PRO A 150 23.87 46.90 2.86
N TYR A 151 24.41 48.11 2.76
CA TYR A 151 25.06 48.63 1.56
C TYR A 151 26.56 48.29 1.56
N ASN A 152 26.88 47.00 1.61
CA ASN A 152 28.23 46.48 1.48
C ASN A 152 28.37 45.64 0.21
N TYR A 153 29.55 45.68 -0.41
CA TYR A 153 29.86 44.89 -1.60
C TYR A 153 30.78 43.73 -1.25
N THR A 154 30.19 42.56 -1.05
CA THR A 154 30.87 41.27 -0.80
C THR A 154 30.22 40.25 -1.74
N PRO A 155 30.57 40.29 -3.04
CA PRO A 155 29.73 39.70 -4.08
C PRO A 155 29.72 38.18 -4.05
N VAL A 156 28.60 37.60 -4.42
CA VAL A 156 28.43 36.16 -4.55
C VAL A 156 27.97 35.82 -5.95
N CYS A 157 28.71 34.94 -6.63
CA CYS A 157 28.31 34.43 -7.92
C CYS A 157 27.48 33.16 -7.73
N VAL A 158 26.35 33.11 -8.41
CA VAL A 158 25.49 31.93 -8.40
C VAL A 158 25.13 31.48 -9.80
N LYS A 159 24.89 30.18 -9.96
CA LYS A 159 24.30 29.57 -11.14
C LYS A 159 22.82 29.34 -10.90
N LEU A 160 22.01 29.88 -11.80
CA LEU A 160 20.56 29.71 -11.79
C LEU A 160 20.18 28.37 -12.44
N GLN A 161 18.97 27.85 -12.17
CA GLN A 161 18.40 26.69 -12.89
C GLN A 161 18.51 26.79 -14.42
N SER A 162 18.43 28.00 -14.98
CA SER A 162 18.59 28.24 -16.42
C SER A 162 20.02 28.01 -16.94
N GLY A 163 20.98 27.72 -16.07
CA GLY A 163 22.40 27.65 -16.38
C GLY A 163 23.11 29.01 -16.41
N LYS A 164 22.37 30.12 -16.37
CA LYS A 164 22.94 31.47 -16.35
C LYS A 164 23.60 31.78 -15.00
N SER A 165 24.78 32.40 -15.04
CA SER A 165 25.45 32.94 -13.87
C SER A 165 24.92 34.34 -13.54
N LYS A 166 24.80 34.66 -12.25
CA LYS A 166 24.37 35.98 -11.75
C LYS A 166 25.17 36.37 -10.51
N THR A 167 25.70 37.59 -10.50
CA THR A 167 26.34 38.18 -9.32
C THR A 167 25.28 38.84 -8.44
N PHE A 168 25.36 38.60 -7.13
CA PHE A 168 24.63 39.33 -6.11
C PHE A 168 25.60 40.20 -5.30
N PRO A 169 25.28 41.48 -5.03
CA PRO A 169 26.18 42.39 -4.28
C PRO A 169 26.62 41.86 -2.91
N ASN A 170 25.76 41.11 -2.23
CA ASN A 170 26.04 40.44 -0.97
C ASN A 170 25.03 39.31 -0.69
N ASP A 171 25.30 38.51 0.33
CA ASP A 171 24.44 37.39 0.76
C ASP A 171 23.00 37.82 1.10
N CYS A 172 22.80 39.02 1.63
CA CYS A 172 21.46 39.52 1.94
C CYS A 172 20.63 39.68 0.66
N THR A 173 21.19 40.33 -0.38
CA THR A 173 20.48 40.49 -1.66
C THR A 173 20.23 39.16 -2.37
N LEU A 174 21.13 38.18 -2.21
CA LEU A 174 20.90 36.80 -2.66
C LEU A 174 19.76 36.14 -1.88
N GLY A 175 19.69 36.35 -0.56
CA GLY A 175 18.62 35.87 0.31
C GLY A 175 17.25 36.42 -0.09
N VAL A 176 17.16 37.72 -0.38
CA VAL A 176 15.93 38.36 -0.90
C VAL A 176 15.50 37.70 -2.21
N PHE A 177 16.42 37.51 -3.14
CA PHE A 177 16.12 36.86 -4.42
C PHE A 177 15.62 35.43 -4.25
N LYS A 178 16.27 34.62 -3.40
CA LYS A 178 15.81 33.25 -3.07
C LYS A 178 14.42 33.27 -2.46
N CYS A 179 14.15 34.23 -1.57
CA CYS A 179 12.84 34.39 -0.96
C CYS A 179 11.77 34.76 -1.98
N GLU A 180 12.01 35.74 -2.84
CA GLU A 180 11.04 36.19 -3.86
C GLU A 180 10.83 35.13 -4.96
N ASN A 181 11.78 34.20 -5.12
CA ASN A 181 11.77 33.18 -6.17
C ASN A 181 11.90 31.77 -5.57
N PRO A 182 10.92 31.28 -4.77
CA PRO A 182 11.05 30.03 -4.03
C PRO A 182 11.14 28.78 -4.93
N ALA A 183 10.71 28.88 -6.19
CA ALA A 183 10.83 27.81 -7.19
C ALA A 183 12.21 27.77 -7.89
N GLN A 184 13.02 28.83 -7.74
CA GLN A 184 14.30 28.99 -8.41
C GLN A 184 15.42 28.32 -7.59
N THR A 185 15.99 27.23 -8.10
CA THR A 185 17.24 26.67 -7.57
C THR A 185 18.40 27.60 -7.89
N VAL A 186 19.23 27.84 -6.88
CA VAL A 186 20.38 28.72 -6.92
C VAL A 186 21.58 27.99 -6.32
N GLU A 187 22.60 27.76 -7.12
CA GLU A 187 23.86 27.14 -6.70
C GLU A 187 24.93 28.23 -6.55
N VAL A 188 25.58 28.32 -5.39
CA VAL A 188 26.69 29.27 -5.20
C VAL A 188 27.93 28.71 -5.88
N VAL A 189 28.47 29.45 -6.85
CA VAL A 189 29.64 29.03 -7.64
C VAL A 189 30.92 29.67 -7.09
N GLY A 190 30.82 30.84 -6.45
CA GLY A 190 31.96 31.47 -5.80
C GLY A 190 31.59 32.68 -4.94
N GLN A 191 32.51 33.06 -4.05
CA GLN A 191 32.41 34.21 -3.14
C GLN A 191 32.93 35.51 -3.78
N ASN A 192 32.81 35.59 -5.11
CA ASN A 192 33.30 36.68 -5.94
C ASN A 192 32.20 37.05 -6.96
N ALA A 193 32.35 38.17 -7.66
CA ALA A 193 31.54 38.42 -8.85
C ALA A 193 31.79 37.37 -9.94
N CYS A 194 30.76 37.01 -10.72
CA CYS A 194 30.84 35.97 -11.74
C CYS A 194 31.86 36.25 -12.86
N GLU A 195 32.21 37.50 -13.08
CA GLU A 195 33.27 37.91 -14.03
C GLU A 195 34.68 37.57 -13.55
N ASN A 196 34.84 37.24 -12.26
CA ASN A 196 36.10 36.90 -11.61
C ASN A 196 36.20 35.40 -11.26
N LEU A 197 35.46 34.55 -11.99
CA LEU A 197 35.45 33.08 -11.89
C LEU A 197 35.74 32.47 -13.26
#